data_AF-A0A151IA35-F1
#
_entry.id   AF-A0A151IA35-F1
#
_cell.length_a   1.000
_cell.length_b   1.000
_cell.length_c   1.000
_cell.angle_alpha   90.00
_cell.angle_beta   90.00
_cell.angle_gamma   90.00
#
_symmetry.space_group_name_H-M   'P 1'
#
loop_
_entity.id
_entity.type
_entity.pdbx_description
1 polymer ?
#
loop_
_entity_poly.entity_id
_entity_poly.type
_entity_poly.pdbx_seq_one_letter_code
_entity_poly.pdbx_strand_id
1 'polypeptide(L)'
;RLHIRDRVTGELFLIYTSADISLLPCNKIKNKTPSNFKLFAANNLVPYPIIGADLISHYGLLPDLKGRRLIDPRFNAFTSGIVKAVSPLAISTVNPVTKFAHILNKFPEIKGIEQVTRKNNSDVCHHIITTGPPVSERPR
;
A
#
# COMPACT_ATOMS: atom_id res chain seq x y z
N ARG A 1 -9.80 1.83 -2.37
CA ARG A 1 -9.28 0.81 -3.31
C ARG A 1 -10.39 0.35 -4.25
N LEU A 2 -10.20 0.41 -5.57
CA LEU A 2 -11.19 0.00 -6.56
C LEU A 2 -11.20 -1.53 -6.71
N HIS A 3 -12.39 -2.12 -6.68
CA HIS A 3 -12.59 -3.54 -6.90
C HIS A 3 -13.59 -3.77 -8.04
N ILE A 4 -13.34 -4.79 -8.85
CA ILE A 4 -14.18 -5.18 -9.98
C ILE A 4 -14.63 -6.62 -9.78
N ARG A 5 -15.92 -6.89 -9.97
CA ARG A 5 -16.45 -8.25 -9.94
C ARG A 5 -16.46 -8.82 -11.35
N ASP A 6 -15.80 -9.95 -11.53
CA ASP A 6 -15.98 -10.76 -12.74
C ASP A 6 -17.41 -11.29 -12.78
N ARG A 7 -18.12 -11.02 -13.88
CA ARG A 7 -19.51 -11.43 -14.07
C ARG A 7 -19.65 -12.93 -14.32
N VAL A 8 -18.61 -13.58 -14.83
CA VAL A 8 -18.62 -15.01 -15.14
C VAL A 8 -18.40 -15.82 -13.87
N THR A 9 -17.32 -15.56 -13.14
CA THR A 9 -16.97 -16.34 -11.94
C THR A 9 -17.48 -15.77 -10.62
N GLY A 10 -17.99 -14.53 -10.62
CA GLY A 10 -18.41 -13.80 -9.41
C GLY A 10 -17.24 -13.33 -8.53
N GLU A 11 -16.00 -13.60 -8.93
CA GLU A 11 -14.81 -13.26 -8.16
C GLU A 11 -14.55 -11.75 -8.13
N LEU A 12 -14.07 -11.27 -6.99
CA LEU A 12 -13.80 -9.86 -6.76
C LEU A 12 -12.30 -9.59 -6.89
N PHE A 13 -11.92 -8.82 -7.90
CA PHE A 13 -10.54 -8.41 -8.19
C PHE A 13 -10.25 -7.03 -7.62
N LEU A 14 -9.06 -6.84 -7.09
CA LEU A 14 -8.50 -5.54 -6.74
C LEU A 14 -7.78 -4.94 -7.95
N ILE A 15 -8.13 -3.71 -8.32
CA ILE A 15 -7.39 -2.94 -9.33
C ILE A 15 -6.26 -2.21 -8.62
N TYR A 16 -5.01 -2.53 -8.96
CA TYR A 16 -3.83 -2.02 -8.26
C TYR A 16 -2.73 -1.62 -9.24
N THR A 17 -2.76 -0.36 -9.67
CA THR A 17 -1.80 0.22 -10.63
C THR A 17 -0.36 0.25 -10.12
N SER A 18 -0.15 0.16 -8.80
CA SER A 18 1.18 0.12 -8.18
C SER A 18 1.70 -1.31 -7.95
N ALA A 19 1.07 -2.34 -8.49
CA ALA A 19 1.70 -3.65 -8.63
C ALA A 19 2.13 -3.84 -10.07
N ASP A 20 3.38 -4.21 -10.29
CA ASP A 20 3.90 -4.50 -11.62
C ASP A 20 3.27 -5.76 -12.23
N ILE A 21 2.90 -6.73 -11.39
CA ILE A 21 2.42 -8.06 -11.80
C ILE A 21 1.03 -8.35 -11.21
N SER A 22 0.16 -8.95 -12.02
CA SER A 22 -1.15 -9.45 -11.62
C SER A 22 -1.07 -10.75 -10.83
N LEU A 23 -1.87 -10.90 -9.78
CA LEU A 23 -1.87 -12.07 -8.91
C LEU A 23 -3.22 -12.77 -8.93
N LEU A 24 -3.22 -14.08 -9.21
CA LEU A 24 -4.42 -14.92 -9.18
C LEU A 24 -4.24 -16.02 -8.12
N PRO A 25 -5.28 -16.33 -7.33
CA PRO A 25 -5.23 -17.44 -6.39
C PRO A 25 -4.93 -18.77 -7.11
N CYS A 26 -3.94 -19.51 -6.59
CA CYS A 26 -3.50 -20.79 -7.16
C CYS A 26 -4.60 -21.85 -7.32
N ASN A 27 -5.70 -21.76 -6.57
CA ASN A 27 -6.82 -22.71 -6.68
C ASN A 27 -7.52 -22.69 -8.04
N LYS A 28 -7.27 -21.67 -8.89
CA LYS A 28 -7.88 -21.54 -10.23
C LYS A 28 -6.96 -21.90 -11.38
N ILE A 29 -5.66 -22.14 -11.13
CA ILE A 29 -4.68 -22.42 -12.18
C ILE A 29 -4.60 -23.93 -12.40
N LYS A 30 -5.15 -24.42 -13.52
CA LYS A 30 -4.92 -25.79 -13.99
C LYS A 30 -3.55 -25.83 -14.67
N ASN A 31 -2.75 -26.83 -14.32
CA ASN A 31 -1.36 -27.07 -14.74
C ASN A 31 -0.31 -26.22 -13.99
N LYS A 32 0.33 -26.84 -13.00
CA LYS A 32 1.43 -26.25 -12.24
C LYS A 32 2.75 -26.62 -12.89
N THR A 33 3.48 -25.63 -13.40
CA THR A 33 4.94 -25.67 -13.47
C THR A 33 5.45 -24.69 -12.42
N PRO A 34 6.20 -25.14 -11.41
CA PRO A 34 6.73 -24.21 -10.41
C PRO A 34 7.69 -23.22 -11.09
N SER A 35 7.44 -21.93 -10.92
CA SER A 35 8.36 -20.89 -11.39
C SER A 35 9.54 -20.79 -10.42
N ASN A 36 10.74 -20.57 -10.94
CA ASN A 36 11.93 -20.28 -10.11
C ASN A 36 11.86 -18.91 -9.38
N PHE A 37 10.83 -18.10 -9.68
CA PHE A 37 10.60 -16.81 -9.02
C PHE A 37 9.81 -16.99 -7.72
N LYS A 38 10.33 -16.41 -6.63
CA LYS A 38 9.70 -16.40 -5.31
C LYS A 38 9.05 -15.05 -5.07
N LEU A 39 7.72 -14.99 -5.13
CA LEU A 39 6.95 -13.75 -4.91
C LEU A 39 6.71 -13.55 -3.40
N PHE A 40 7.42 -12.59 -2.80
CA PHE A 40 7.37 -12.35 -1.34
C PHE A 40 6.16 -11.52 -0.88
N ALA A 41 5.54 -10.74 -1.76
CA ALA A 41 4.42 -9.85 -1.41
C ALA A 41 3.04 -10.56 -1.37
N ALA A 42 2.96 -11.81 -1.84
CA ALA A 42 1.71 -12.54 -2.04
C ALA A 42 1.38 -13.53 -0.91
N ASN A 43 2.13 -13.50 0.21
CA ASN A 43 1.94 -14.38 1.35
C ASN A 43 0.67 -14.02 2.16
N ASN A 44 -0.50 -14.32 1.60
CA ASN A 44 -1.82 -14.19 2.22
C ASN A 44 -2.21 -12.78 2.70
N LEU A 45 -1.47 -11.73 2.34
CA LEU A 45 -1.73 -10.38 2.85
C LEU A 45 -2.89 -9.66 2.13
N VAL A 46 -3.20 -10.06 0.90
CA VAL A 46 -4.30 -9.48 0.11
C VAL A 46 -5.34 -10.56 -0.15
N PRO A 47 -6.57 -10.43 0.39
CA PRO A 47 -7.61 -11.46 0.29
C PRO A 47 -8.28 -11.50 -1.09
N TYR A 48 -7.79 -10.74 -2.07
CA TYR A 48 -8.37 -10.59 -3.40
C TYR A 48 -7.30 -10.84 -4.46
N PRO A 49 -7.63 -11.52 -5.58
CA PRO A 49 -6.83 -11.45 -6.79
C PRO A 49 -6.57 -10.01 -7.20
N ILE A 50 -5.42 -9.76 -7.82
CA ILE A 50 -4.95 -8.42 -8.20
C ILE A 50 -4.83 -8.34 -9.71
N ILE A 51 -5.42 -7.29 -10.29
CA ILE A 51 -5.12 -6.83 -11.65
C ILE A 51 -4.10 -5.69 -11.52
N GLY A 52 -2.87 -5.98 -11.94
CA GLY A 52 -1.70 -5.12 -11.88
C GLY A 52 -1.43 -4.36 -13.18
N ALA A 53 -0.33 -3.62 -13.20
CA ALA A 53 0.12 -2.78 -14.28
C ALA A 53 0.41 -3.57 -15.57
N ASP A 54 0.90 -4.82 -15.46
CA ASP A 54 1.07 -5.74 -16.58
C ASP A 54 -0.20 -5.89 -17.42
N LEU A 55 -1.34 -6.26 -16.81
CA LEU A 55 -2.59 -6.46 -17.51
C LEU A 55 -3.27 -5.12 -17.88
N ILE A 56 -3.17 -4.12 -17.00
CA ILE A 56 -3.70 -2.77 -17.28
C ILE A 56 -3.04 -2.20 -18.53
N SER A 57 -1.70 -2.28 -18.62
CA SER A 57 -0.95 -1.79 -19.78
C SER A 57 -1.15 -2.66 -21.01
N HIS A 58 -1.16 -3.99 -20.87
CA HIS A 58 -1.30 -4.91 -22.00
C HIS A 58 -2.63 -4.71 -22.74
N TYR A 59 -3.73 -4.51 -21.99
CA TYR A 59 -5.07 -4.32 -22.56
C TYR A 59 -5.48 -2.85 -22.71
N GLY A 60 -4.65 -1.88 -22.27
CA GLY A 60 -4.98 -0.46 -22.33
C GLY A 60 -6.16 -0.06 -21.44
N LEU A 61 -6.33 -0.72 -20.29
CA LEU A 61 -7.45 -0.49 -19.39
C LEU A 61 -7.26 0.82 -18.61
N LEU A 62 -8.36 1.54 -18.35
CA LEU A 62 -8.35 2.80 -17.61
C LEU A 62 -9.14 2.68 -16.30
N PRO A 63 -8.46 2.65 -15.14
CA PRO A 63 -9.12 2.73 -13.84
C PRO A 63 -9.72 4.13 -13.61
N ASP A 64 -11.05 4.22 -13.53
CA ASP A 64 -11.77 5.46 -13.19
C ASP A 64 -12.29 5.37 -11.75
N LEU A 65 -11.52 5.94 -10.82
CA LEU A 65 -11.87 5.95 -9.39
C LEU A 65 -13.10 6.80 -9.09
N LYS A 66 -13.30 7.89 -9.84
CA LYS A 66 -14.43 8.82 -9.65
C LYS A 66 -15.73 8.17 -10.10
N GLY A 67 -15.72 7.59 -11.29
CA GLY A 67 -16.83 6.81 -11.85
C GLY A 67 -16.96 5.40 -11.29
N ARG A 68 -16.04 4.98 -10.40
CA ARG A 68 -15.98 3.65 -9.78
C ARG A 68 -16.06 2.54 -10.83
N ARG A 69 -15.27 2.61 -11.89
CA ARG A 69 -15.34 1.68 -13.02
C ARG A 69 -13.96 1.41 -13.61
N LEU A 70 -13.85 0.28 -14.32
CA LEU A 70 -12.72 -0.02 -15.17
C LEU A 70 -13.18 0.10 -16.62
N ILE A 71 -12.52 0.96 -17.39
CA ILE A 71 -12.89 1.27 -18.76
C ILE A 71 -11.95 0.51 -19.70
N ASP A 72 -12.54 -0.08 -20.74
CA ASP A 72 -11.83 -0.55 -21.91
C ASP A 72 -12.10 0.44 -23.07
N PRO A 73 -11.14 1.33 -23.37
CA PRO A 73 -11.32 2.34 -24.40
C PRO A 73 -11.33 1.75 -25.81
N ARG A 74 -10.76 0.56 -26.00
CA ARG A 74 -10.69 -0.09 -27.33
C ARG A 74 -12.07 -0.49 -27.82
N PHE A 75 -12.94 -0.94 -26.91
CA PHE A 75 -14.31 -1.35 -27.22
C PHE A 75 -15.38 -0.35 -26.73
N ASN A 76 -14.96 0.82 -26.24
CA ASN A 76 -15.84 1.80 -25.58
C ASN A 76 -16.73 1.16 -24.50
N ALA A 77 -16.16 0.20 -23.76
CA ALA A 77 -16.86 -0.60 -22.77
C ALA A 77 -16.38 -0.23 -21.37
N PHE A 78 -17.17 -0.55 -20.36
CA PHE A 78 -16.73 -0.44 -18.97
C PHE A 78 -17.41 -1.49 -18.09
N THR A 79 -16.75 -1.81 -16.99
CA THR A 79 -17.35 -2.55 -15.88
C THR A 79 -17.38 -1.67 -14.63
N SER A 80 -18.57 -1.53 -14.04
CA SER A 80 -18.74 -0.89 -12.74
C SER A 80 -18.09 -1.71 -11.64
N GLY A 81 -17.54 -1.00 -10.67
CA GLY A 81 -16.83 -1.52 -9.52
C GLY A 81 -17.24 -0.87 -8.22
N ILE A 82 -16.58 -1.30 -7.15
CA ILE A 82 -16.81 -0.84 -5.79
C ILE A 82 -15.52 -0.25 -5.26
N VAL A 83 -15.57 0.99 -4.80
CA VAL A 83 -14.46 1.59 -4.06
C VAL A 83 -14.66 1.28 -2.60
N LYS A 84 -13.83 0.38 -2.06
CA LYS A 84 -13.80 0.11 -0.62
C LYS A 84 -12.84 1.08 0.06
N ALA A 85 -13.31 1.73 1.11
CA ALA A 85 -12.44 2.36 2.08
C ALA A 85 -11.61 1.25 2.73
N VAL A 86 -10.31 1.48 2.86
CA VAL A 86 -9.42 0.60 3.60
C VAL A 86 -8.91 1.46 4.74
N SER A 87 -8.86 0.90 5.95
CA SER A 87 -8.13 1.56 7.03
C SER A 87 -6.74 1.86 6.47
N PRO A 88 -6.22 3.10 6.60
CA PRO A 88 -4.83 3.32 6.31
C PRO A 88 -4.05 2.25 7.07
N LEU A 89 -3.17 1.53 6.37
CA LEU A 89 -2.29 0.58 7.02
C LEU A 89 -1.52 1.43 8.03
N ALA A 90 -1.89 1.33 9.31
CA ALA A 90 -1.18 2.04 10.35
C ALA A 90 0.25 1.48 10.28
N ILE A 91 1.18 2.29 9.78
CA ILE A 91 2.58 1.97 9.83
C ILE A 91 2.92 1.96 11.31
N SER A 92 2.85 0.77 11.90
CA SER A 92 3.16 0.57 13.30
C SER A 92 4.63 0.23 13.37
N THR A 93 5.39 1.04 14.12
CA THR A 93 6.74 0.70 14.56
C THR A 93 6.75 -0.56 15.44
N VAL A 94 5.58 -1.01 15.89
CA VAL A 94 5.40 -2.19 16.72
C VAL A 94 4.74 -3.30 15.92
N ASN A 95 5.43 -4.43 15.77
CA ASN A 95 4.81 -5.67 15.33
C ASN A 95 3.94 -6.22 16.48
N PRO A 96 2.60 -6.27 16.33
CA PRO A 96 1.68 -6.68 17.40
C PRO A 96 1.79 -8.16 17.76
N VAL A 97 2.41 -8.99 16.92
CA VAL A 97 2.58 -10.42 17.13
C VAL A 97 3.77 -10.72 18.06
N THR A 98 4.63 -9.74 18.34
CA THR A 98 5.81 -9.97 19.18
C THR A 98 5.42 -10.00 20.66
N LYS A 99 6.08 -10.85 21.44
CA LYS A 99 5.89 -10.92 22.91
C LYS A 99 6.12 -9.58 23.62
N PHE A 100 6.86 -8.66 23.00
CA PHE A 100 7.18 -7.34 23.54
C PHE A 100 6.20 -6.23 23.11
N ALA A 101 5.20 -6.54 22.27
CA ALA A 101 4.24 -5.56 21.78
C ALA A 101 3.51 -4.81 22.92
N HIS A 102 3.20 -5.51 24.02
CA HIS A 102 2.57 -4.93 25.20
C HIS A 102 3.46 -3.90 25.91
N ILE A 103 4.78 -4.10 25.94
CA ILE A 103 5.75 -3.15 26.53
C ILE A 103 5.79 -1.89 25.68
N LEU A 104 5.93 -2.05 24.36
CA LEU A 104 5.97 -0.91 23.45
C LEU A 104 4.65 -0.13 23.43
N ASN A 105 3.51 -0.78 23.68
CA ASN A 105 2.23 -0.11 23.85
C ASN A 105 2.11 0.62 25.21
N LYS A 106 2.82 0.17 26.24
CA LYS A 106 2.86 0.81 27.57
C LYS A 106 3.69 2.11 27.57
N PHE A 107 4.67 2.23 26.67
CA PHE A 107 5.57 3.39 26.55
C PHE A 107 5.49 4.01 25.15
N PRO A 108 4.37 4.68 24.80
CA PRO A 108 4.17 5.28 23.48
C PRO A 108 5.21 6.36 23.12
N GLU A 109 5.84 6.99 24.10
CA GLU A 109 6.93 7.96 23.93
C GLU A 109 8.15 7.38 23.19
N ILE A 110 8.38 6.06 23.33
CA ILE A 110 9.47 5.35 22.63
C ILE A 110 9.17 5.28 21.13
N LYS A 111 7.89 5.32 20.73
CA LYS A 111 7.48 5.27 19.31
C LYS A 111 7.66 6.60 18.59
N GLY A 112 8.01 7.68 19.30
CA GLY A 112 8.27 9.01 18.71
C GLY A 112 7.05 9.74 18.14
N ILE A 113 5.85 9.15 18.17
CA ILE A 113 4.62 9.73 17.59
C ILE A 113 4.10 10.91 18.44
N GLU A 114 4.43 10.98 19.73
CA GLU A 114 3.98 12.03 20.64
C GLU A 114 4.98 13.19 20.85
N GLN A 115 6.11 13.23 20.15
CA GLN A 115 7.09 14.31 20.37
C GLN A 115 6.67 15.70 19.86
N VAL A 116 5.51 15.83 19.19
CA VAL A 116 5.05 17.12 18.62
C VAL A 116 4.14 17.92 19.58
N THR A 117 3.71 17.37 20.71
CA THR A 117 2.86 18.11 21.68
C THR A 117 3.43 18.19 23.09
N ARG A 118 4.76 18.20 23.22
CA ARG A 118 5.35 18.82 24.40
C ARG A 118 5.54 20.31 24.11
N LYS A 119 4.52 21.10 24.43
CA LYS A 119 4.71 22.51 24.77
C LYS A 119 5.52 22.52 26.08
N ASN A 120 6.82 22.25 25.95
CA ASN A 120 7.74 22.46 27.05
C ASN A 120 7.78 23.97 27.25
N ASN A 121 7.19 24.45 28.34
CA ASN A 121 7.53 25.73 28.97
C ASN A 121 8.95 25.65 29.56
N SER A 122 9.90 25.02 28.86
CA SER A 122 11.30 25.10 29.24
C SER A 122 11.83 26.39 28.68
N ASP A 123 12.19 27.30 29.57
CA ASP A 123 12.89 28.57 29.31
C ASP A 123 14.33 28.37 28.77
N VAL A 124 14.64 27.13 28.36
CA VAL A 124 15.94 26.69 27.87
C VAL A 124 15.79 26.45 26.37
N CYS A 125 16.39 27.35 25.59
CA CYS A 125 16.56 27.17 24.16
C CYS A 125 18.02 26.76 23.87
N HIS A 126 18.20 25.76 23.01
CA HIS A 126 19.52 25.43 22.48
C HIS A 126 19.79 26.35 21.28
N HIS A 127 20.56 27.42 21.50
CA HIS A 127 21.03 28.30 20.44
C HIS A 127 22.38 27.81 19.93
N ILE A 128 22.44 27.40 18.66
CA ILE A 128 23.71 27.10 17.98
C ILE A 128 24.20 28.41 17.37
N ILE A 129 25.24 29.00 17.98
CA ILE A 129 25.88 30.20 17.43
C ILE A 129 26.70 29.75 16.22
N THR A 130 26.30 30.18 15.03
CA THR A 130 27.12 30.06 13.83
C THR A 130 27.71 31.42 13.48
N THR A 131 28.99 31.43 13.13
CA THR A 131 29.65 32.61 12.54
C THR A 131 30.00 32.26 11.10
N GLY A 132 29.47 33.02 10.15
CA GLY A 132 29.68 32.82 8.72
C GLY A 132 28.41 32.51 7.93
N PRO A 133 28.48 32.57 6.58
CA PRO A 133 27.34 32.32 5.70
C PRO A 133 26.91 30.84 5.72
N PRO A 134 25.63 30.54 5.47
CA PRO A 134 25.13 29.16 5.42
C PRO A 134 25.87 28.34 4.36
N VAL A 135 26.33 27.14 4.74
CA VAL A 135 26.97 26.19 3.83
C VAL A 135 26.06 24.98 3.63
N SER A 136 25.87 24.57 2.39
CA SER A 136 25.13 23.36 1.99
C SER A 136 26.13 22.27 1.63
N GLU A 137 25.95 21.07 2.17
CA GLU A 137 26.62 19.84 1.73
C GLU A 137 25.59 18.90 1.09
N ARG A 138 25.98 18.15 0.07
CA ARG A 138 25.12 17.11 -0.53
C ARG A 138 25.25 15.81 0.26
N PRO A 139 24.15 15.06 0.45
CA PRO A 139 24.20 13.72 1.05
C PRO A 139 25.17 12.83 0.25
N ARG A 140 25.98 12.03 0.95
CA ARG A 140 26.79 10.97 0.34
C ARG A 140 25.96 9.70 0.16
#